data_AF-A0A7W1B0L3-F1
#
_entry.id   AF-A0A7W1B0L3-F1
#
_cell.length_a   1.000
_cell.length_b   1.000
_cell.length_c   1.000
_cell.angle_alpha   90.00
_cell.angle_beta   90.00
_cell.angle_gamma   90.00
#
_symmetry.space_group_name_H-M   'P 1'
#
loop_
_entity.id
_entity.type
_entity.pdbx_description
1 polymer ?
#
loop_
_entity_poly.entity_id
_entity_poly.type
_entity_poly.pdbx_seq_one_letter_code
_entity_poly.pdbx_strand_id
1 'polypeptide(L)'
;MSAVATLFAAIAAWRGPKSAAKLAEALRRESEKQNEAKRLKLFIFTSLMQERAYLASTEAVRALNLIDVVFHDSRDVREAWSDLFLAFNPDHQVPRHAVEERVRRLLRATAEDIGISDSLRTDDLGRIYHPTALAEEEELRRRERQNALRRLQGDVPATENAAVSPELWPPKPD
;
A
#
# COMPACT_ATOMS: atom_id res chain seq x y z
N MET A 1 28.77 -35.05 53.71
CA MET A 1 28.40 -34.78 52.30
C MET A 1 27.15 -33.88 52.13
N SER A 2 26.47 -33.44 53.20
CA SER A 2 25.19 -32.70 53.11
C SER A 2 25.31 -31.20 52.76
N ALA A 3 26.30 -30.47 53.30
CA ALA A 3 26.40 -29.02 53.13
C ALA A 3 26.79 -28.55 51.71
N VAL A 4 27.54 -29.38 50.98
CA VAL A 4 27.97 -29.07 49.61
C VAL A 4 26.78 -29.23 48.64
N ALA A 5 25.97 -30.26 48.84
CA ALA A 5 24.77 -30.51 48.03
C ALA A 5 23.70 -29.41 48.22
N THR A 6 23.51 -28.91 49.45
CA THR A 6 22.57 -27.81 49.72
C THR A 6 23.04 -26.48 49.11
N LEU A 7 24.35 -26.20 49.13
CA LEU A 7 24.91 -25.01 48.47
C LEU A 7 24.73 -25.06 46.94
N PHE A 8 24.99 -26.22 46.31
CA PHE A 8 24.74 -26.41 44.88
C PHE A 8 23.25 -26.31 44.54
N ALA A 9 22.37 -26.89 45.35
CA ALA A 9 20.92 -26.79 45.15
C ALA A 9 20.42 -25.34 45.25
N ALA A 10 20.92 -24.55 46.20
CA ALA A 10 20.56 -23.14 46.35
C ALA A 10 21.02 -22.30 45.15
N ILE A 11 22.24 -22.53 44.63
CA ILE A 11 22.77 -21.84 43.44
C ILE A 11 21.94 -22.20 42.20
N ALA A 12 21.58 -23.47 42.03
CA ALA A 12 20.74 -23.94 40.92
C ALA A 12 19.33 -23.34 40.98
N ALA A 13 18.71 -23.32 42.16
CA ALA A 13 17.38 -22.75 42.39
C ALA A 13 17.32 -21.24 42.12
N TRP A 14 18.44 -20.52 42.27
CA TRP A 14 18.48 -19.08 42.02
C TRP A 14 18.89 -18.71 40.59
N ARG A 15 19.84 -19.46 39.98
CA ARG A 15 20.31 -19.19 38.62
C ARG A 15 19.38 -19.73 37.53
N GLY A 16 18.74 -20.88 37.75
CA GLY A 16 17.84 -21.51 36.78
C GLY A 16 16.65 -20.63 36.37
N PRO A 17 15.88 -20.05 37.31
CA PRO A 17 14.75 -19.18 36.97
C PRO A 17 15.18 -17.90 36.24
N LYS A 18 16.32 -17.30 36.62
CA LYS A 18 16.81 -16.07 36.00
C LYS A 18 17.34 -16.28 34.58
N SER A 19 18.03 -17.40 34.31
CA SER A 19 18.48 -17.72 32.96
C SER A 19 17.29 -18.08 32.05
N ALA A 20 16.33 -18.85 32.57
CA ALA A 20 15.10 -19.18 31.86
C ALA A 20 14.29 -17.92 31.50
N ALA A 21 14.15 -16.97 32.45
CA ALA A 21 13.46 -15.71 32.20
C ALA A 21 14.14 -14.88 31.10
N LYS A 22 15.48 -14.77 31.12
CA LYS A 22 16.23 -14.05 30.09
C LYS A 22 16.10 -14.70 28.71
N LEU A 23 16.15 -16.03 28.65
CA LEU A 23 15.94 -16.77 27.40
C LEU A 23 14.51 -16.56 26.87
N ALA A 24 13.51 -16.67 27.74
CA ALA A 24 12.11 -16.44 27.38
C ALA A 24 11.89 -15.01 26.86
N GLU A 25 12.49 -14.00 27.52
CA GLU A 25 12.41 -12.62 27.07
C GLU A 25 13.12 -12.40 25.73
N ALA A 26 14.29 -13.01 25.51
CA ALA A 26 15.00 -12.93 24.23
C ALA A 26 14.19 -13.54 23.08
N LEU A 27 13.60 -14.73 23.29
CA LEU A 27 12.72 -15.38 22.32
C LEU A 27 11.47 -14.54 22.06
N ARG A 28 10.90 -13.90 23.09
CA ARG A 28 9.73 -13.03 22.94
C ARG A 28 10.07 -11.80 22.10
N ARG A 29 11.17 -11.12 22.39
CA ARG A 29 11.63 -9.95 21.63
C ARG A 29 11.92 -10.29 20.18
N GLU A 30 12.51 -11.45 19.91
CA GLU A 30 12.76 -11.90 18.54
C GLU A 30 11.44 -12.19 17.81
N SER A 31 10.52 -12.93 18.44
CA SER A 31 9.19 -13.17 17.88
C SER A 31 8.43 -11.87 17.61
N GLU A 32 8.47 -10.90 18.53
CA GLU A 32 7.84 -9.58 18.35
C GLU A 32 8.42 -8.84 17.13
N LYS A 33 9.74 -8.84 16.94
CA LYS A 33 10.38 -8.23 15.76
C LYS A 33 9.98 -8.90 14.46
N GLN A 34 10.02 -10.23 14.42
CA GLN A 34 9.64 -11.00 13.24
C GLN A 34 8.17 -10.78 12.88
N ASN A 35 7.29 -10.75 13.89
CA ASN A 35 5.86 -10.49 13.68
C ASN A 35 5.60 -9.07 13.17
N GLU A 36 6.29 -8.06 13.69
CA GLU A 36 6.14 -6.68 13.21
C GLU A 36 6.65 -6.52 11.78
N ALA A 37 7.81 -7.13 11.44
CA ALA A 37 8.32 -7.15 10.08
C ALA A 37 7.32 -7.81 9.11
N LYS A 38 6.78 -8.98 9.48
CA LYS A 38 5.75 -9.68 8.70
C LYS A 38 4.48 -8.84 8.55
N ARG A 39 4.06 -8.13 9.60
CA ARG A 39 2.91 -7.24 9.57
C ARG A 39 3.09 -6.07 8.61
N LEU A 40 4.26 -5.45 8.59
CA LEU A 40 4.57 -4.37 7.64
C LEU A 40 4.62 -4.86 6.20
N LYS A 41 5.22 -6.04 5.96
CA LYS A 41 5.24 -6.69 4.64
C LYS A 41 3.81 -6.99 4.15
N LEU A 42 2.96 -7.56 5.03
CA LEU A 42 1.54 -7.80 4.74
C LEU A 42 0.76 -6.51 4.48
N PHE A 43 1.00 -5.46 5.26
CA PHE A 43 0.40 -4.15 5.04
C PHE A 43 0.69 -3.65 3.61
N ILE A 44 1.97 -3.61 3.22
CA ILE A 44 2.36 -3.19 1.87
C ILE A 44 1.68 -4.06 0.80
N PHE A 45 1.77 -5.39 0.94
CA PHE A 45 1.16 -6.31 -0.02
C PHE A 45 -0.35 -6.08 -0.17
N THR A 46 -1.09 -5.99 0.95
CA THR A 46 -2.54 -5.78 0.91
C THR A 46 -2.93 -4.42 0.36
N SER A 47 -2.20 -3.34 0.70
CA SER A 47 -2.44 -2.01 0.15
C SER A 47 -2.22 -1.97 -1.36
N LEU A 48 -1.12 -2.56 -1.85
CA LEU A 48 -0.88 -2.65 -3.29
C LEU A 48 -1.92 -3.53 -3.99
N MET A 49 -2.33 -4.64 -3.38
CA MET A 49 -3.41 -5.46 -3.91
C MET A 49 -4.71 -4.65 -4.03
N GLN A 50 -5.08 -3.87 -3.03
CA GLN A 50 -6.29 -3.04 -3.06
C GLN A 50 -6.23 -1.97 -4.17
N GLU A 51 -5.09 -1.28 -4.28
CA GLU A 51 -4.94 -0.09 -5.10
C GLU A 51 -4.41 -0.37 -6.52
N ARG A 52 -4.17 -1.63 -6.91
CA ARG A 52 -3.54 -1.98 -8.20
C ARG A 52 -4.29 -1.52 -9.46
N ALA A 53 -5.56 -1.10 -9.34
CA ALA A 53 -6.27 -0.44 -10.44
C ALA A 53 -5.78 1.01 -10.67
N TYR A 54 -5.35 1.69 -9.60
CA TYR A 54 -4.96 3.09 -9.59
C TYR A 54 -3.80 3.34 -8.61
N LEU A 55 -2.58 3.01 -9.04
CA LEU A 55 -1.37 3.13 -8.20
C LEU A 55 -0.94 4.58 -7.88
N ALA A 56 -1.65 5.57 -8.41
CA ALA A 56 -1.43 6.97 -8.08
C ALA A 56 -2.26 7.41 -6.84
N SER A 57 -2.98 6.52 -6.18
CA SER A 57 -3.60 6.80 -4.88
C SER A 57 -2.54 7.04 -3.79
N THR A 58 -2.93 7.78 -2.75
CA THR A 58 -2.03 8.10 -1.63
C THR A 58 -1.57 6.84 -0.91
N GLU A 59 -2.47 5.87 -0.78
CA GLU A 59 -2.29 4.57 -0.16
C GLU A 59 -1.27 3.73 -0.94
N ALA A 60 -1.42 3.64 -2.26
CA ALA A 60 -0.45 2.96 -3.12
C ALA A 60 0.93 3.60 -3.04
N VAL A 61 1.02 4.91 -3.21
CA VAL A 61 2.30 5.64 -3.18
C VAL A 61 2.99 5.47 -1.83
N ARG A 62 2.26 5.52 -0.71
CA ARG A 62 2.80 5.27 0.62
C ARG A 62 3.35 3.85 0.73
N ALA A 63 2.62 2.84 0.27
CA ALA A 63 3.05 1.45 0.32
C ALA A 63 4.31 1.22 -0.54
N LEU A 64 4.33 1.75 -1.76
CA LEU A 64 5.48 1.67 -2.67
C LEU A 64 6.75 2.30 -2.05
N ASN A 65 6.61 3.48 -1.45
CA ASN A 65 7.74 4.20 -0.83
C ASN A 65 8.31 3.51 0.42
N LEU A 66 7.62 2.52 0.99
CA LEU A 66 8.11 1.74 2.13
C LEU A 66 8.87 0.47 1.70
N ILE A 67 8.84 0.11 0.42
CA ILE A 67 9.39 -1.17 -0.06
C ILE A 67 10.87 -1.31 0.28
N ASP A 68 11.69 -0.31 -0.04
CA ASP A 68 13.15 -0.40 0.17
C ASP A 68 13.55 -0.54 1.65
N VAL A 69 12.70 -0.09 2.57
CA VAL A 69 12.90 -0.20 4.03
C VAL A 69 12.40 -1.56 4.54
N VAL A 70 11.16 -1.91 4.20
CA VAL A 70 10.49 -3.10 4.75
C VAL A 70 11.01 -4.39 4.12
N PHE A 71 11.40 -4.34 2.85
CA PHE A 71 11.95 -5.46 2.08
C PHE A 71 13.45 -5.27 1.81
N HIS A 72 14.18 -4.59 2.71
CA HIS A 72 15.62 -4.34 2.56
C HIS A 72 16.46 -5.62 2.41
N ASP A 73 15.99 -6.73 2.98
CA ASP A 73 16.59 -8.07 2.93
C ASP A 73 16.15 -8.88 1.71
N SER A 74 15.10 -8.46 1.00
CA SER A 74 14.53 -9.16 -0.14
C SER A 74 15.02 -8.56 -1.45
N ARG A 75 16.01 -9.21 -2.06
CA ARG A 75 16.56 -8.76 -3.35
C ARG A 75 15.51 -8.78 -4.46
N ASP A 76 14.74 -9.85 -4.56
CA ASP A 76 13.78 -10.07 -5.64
C ASP A 76 12.66 -9.02 -5.62
N VAL A 77 12.18 -8.65 -4.43
CA VAL A 77 11.18 -7.59 -4.25
C VAL A 77 11.75 -6.23 -4.67
N ARG A 78 12.97 -5.90 -4.25
CA ARG A 78 13.61 -4.62 -4.60
C ARG A 78 13.92 -4.50 -6.08
N GLU A 79 14.34 -5.58 -6.73
CA GLU A 79 14.53 -5.60 -8.19
C GLU A 79 13.21 -5.41 -8.94
N ALA A 80 12.14 -6.12 -8.54
CA ALA A 80 10.81 -5.93 -9.13
C ALA A 80 10.26 -4.51 -8.91
N TRP A 81 10.54 -3.91 -7.74
CA TRP A 81 10.18 -2.52 -7.46
C TRP A 81 10.96 -1.54 -8.33
N SER A 82 12.28 -1.70 -8.44
CA SER A 82 13.11 -0.85 -9.30
C SER A 82 12.64 -0.87 -10.76
N ASP A 83 12.31 -2.06 -11.28
CA ASP A 83 11.77 -2.22 -12.64
C ASP A 83 10.43 -1.48 -12.82
N LEU A 84 9.54 -1.56 -11.83
CA LEU A 84 8.26 -0.85 -11.85
C LEU A 84 8.46 0.67 -11.73
N PHE A 85 9.34 1.12 -10.84
CA PHE A 85 9.65 2.54 -10.64
C PHE A 85 10.17 3.18 -11.92
N LEU A 86 11.06 2.51 -12.64
CA LEU A 86 11.52 2.95 -13.97
C LEU A 86 10.38 3.06 -14.98
N ALA A 87 9.34 2.22 -14.87
CA ALA A 87 8.16 2.27 -15.72
C ALA A 87 7.29 3.51 -15.49
N PHE A 88 7.38 4.12 -14.30
CA PHE A 88 6.67 5.35 -13.97
C PHE A 88 7.41 6.62 -14.41
N ASN A 89 8.63 6.49 -14.93
CA ASN A 89 9.37 7.64 -15.43
C ASN A 89 8.64 8.24 -16.65
N PRO A 90 8.24 9.53 -16.61
CA PRO A 90 7.51 10.17 -17.70
C PRO A 90 8.30 10.24 -19.02
N ASP A 91 9.63 10.20 -18.97
CA ASP A 91 10.49 10.19 -20.14
C ASP A 91 10.43 8.85 -20.89
N HIS A 92 9.99 7.79 -20.21
CA HIS A 92 9.87 6.45 -20.77
C HIS A 92 8.39 6.18 -21.06
N GLN A 93 8.01 6.24 -22.35
CA GLN A 93 6.67 5.83 -22.76
C GLN A 93 6.55 4.31 -22.71
N VAL A 94 6.21 3.79 -21.53
CA VAL A 94 5.93 2.37 -21.33
C VAL A 94 4.44 2.12 -21.58
N PRO A 95 4.07 1.16 -22.45
CA PRO A 95 2.67 0.79 -22.65
C PRO A 95 1.99 0.36 -21.35
N ARG A 96 0.71 0.69 -21.17
CA ARG A 96 -0.05 0.38 -19.95
C ARG A 96 0.03 -1.10 -19.54
N HIS A 97 -0.09 -2.02 -20.51
CA HIS A 97 -0.02 -3.47 -20.24
C HIS A 97 1.36 -3.90 -19.69
N ALA A 98 2.43 -3.23 -20.08
CA ALA A 98 3.78 -3.51 -19.59
C ALA A 98 3.97 -2.99 -18.15
N VAL A 99 3.34 -1.86 -17.81
CA VAL A 99 3.27 -1.40 -16.41
C VAL A 99 2.47 -2.41 -15.57
N GLU A 100 1.30 -2.84 -16.03
CA GLU A 100 0.47 -3.83 -15.34
C GLU A 100 1.22 -5.17 -15.10
N GLU A 101 2.06 -5.60 -16.06
CA GLU A 101 2.91 -6.77 -15.87
C GLU A 101 3.98 -6.57 -14.80
N ARG A 102 4.63 -5.40 -14.77
CA ARG A 102 5.61 -5.06 -13.73
C ARG A 102 4.96 -4.99 -12.34
N VAL A 103 3.72 -4.50 -12.26
CA VAL A 103 2.91 -4.54 -11.03
C VAL A 103 2.64 -5.98 -10.60
N ARG A 104 2.21 -6.87 -11.51
CA ARG A 104 2.03 -8.29 -11.21
C ARG A 104 3.32 -8.96 -10.73
N ARG A 105 4.46 -8.62 -11.34
CA ARG A 105 5.78 -9.12 -10.93
C ARG A 105 6.13 -8.69 -9.50
N LEU A 106 5.92 -7.42 -9.15
CA LEU A 106 6.13 -6.92 -7.79
C LEU A 106 5.20 -7.61 -6.78
N LEU A 107 3.92 -7.76 -7.11
CA LEU A 107 2.95 -8.46 -6.26
C LEU A 107 3.30 -9.93 -6.06
N ARG A 108 3.84 -10.59 -7.08
CA ARG A 108 4.34 -11.97 -6.97
C ARG A 108 5.55 -12.05 -6.05
N ALA A 109 6.57 -11.22 -6.28
CA ALA A 109 7.80 -11.23 -5.48
C ALA A 109 7.50 -10.95 -4.00
N THR A 110 6.59 -10.03 -3.71
CA THR A 110 6.15 -9.74 -2.33
C THR A 110 5.36 -10.90 -1.72
N ALA A 111 4.50 -11.58 -2.48
CA ALA A 111 3.78 -12.76 -2.01
C ALA A 111 4.73 -13.94 -1.71
N GLU A 112 5.76 -14.14 -2.53
CA GLU A 112 6.82 -15.14 -2.33
C GLU A 112 7.62 -14.83 -1.07
N ASP A 113 8.05 -13.58 -0.87
CA ASP A 113 8.79 -13.13 0.32
C ASP A 113 8.00 -13.31 1.62
N ILE A 114 6.68 -13.08 1.58
CA ILE A 114 5.79 -13.26 2.75
C ILE A 114 5.45 -14.75 2.99
N GLY A 115 5.70 -15.62 2.01
CA GLY A 115 5.41 -17.05 2.07
C GLY A 115 3.93 -17.39 1.85
N ILE A 116 3.21 -16.61 1.03
CA ILE A 116 1.79 -16.84 0.68
C ILE A 116 1.57 -17.10 -0.81
N SER A 117 2.64 -17.16 -1.60
CA SER A 117 2.58 -17.39 -3.05
C SER A 117 1.86 -18.68 -3.44
N ASP A 118 2.05 -19.77 -2.70
CA ASP A 118 1.37 -21.05 -2.95
C ASP A 118 -0.15 -20.98 -2.78
N SER A 119 -0.65 -19.97 -2.07
CA SER A 119 -2.09 -19.75 -1.84
C SER A 119 -2.74 -18.86 -2.88
N LEU A 120 -1.97 -18.24 -3.77
CA LEU A 120 -2.43 -17.25 -4.73
C LEU A 120 -2.06 -17.65 -6.15
N ARG A 121 -3.06 -17.74 -7.04
CA ARG A 121 -2.78 -17.97 -8.47
C ARG A 121 -2.29 -16.67 -9.11
N THR A 122 -1.51 -16.80 -10.18
CA THR A 122 -1.12 -15.65 -11.02
C THR A 122 -2.32 -14.78 -11.42
N ASP A 123 -3.44 -15.41 -11.75
CA ASP A 123 -4.66 -14.71 -12.15
C ASP A 123 -5.28 -13.89 -11.00
N ASP A 124 -5.11 -14.32 -9.73
CA ASP A 124 -5.64 -13.60 -8.56
C ASP A 124 -4.96 -12.24 -8.37
N LEU A 125 -3.67 -12.16 -8.69
CA LEU A 125 -2.90 -10.90 -8.66
C LEU A 125 -3.41 -9.91 -9.72
N GLY A 126 -3.90 -10.39 -10.85
CA GLY A 126 -4.42 -9.56 -11.94
C GLY A 126 -5.91 -9.21 -11.86
N ARG A 127 -6.72 -10.00 -11.15
CA ARG A 127 -8.18 -9.86 -11.14
C ARG A 127 -8.67 -8.69 -10.28
N ILE A 128 -8.97 -7.56 -10.91
CA ILE A 128 -9.44 -6.35 -10.23
C ILE A 128 -10.96 -6.21 -10.35
N TYR A 129 -11.64 -5.95 -9.23
CA TYR A 129 -13.04 -5.49 -9.26
C TYR A 129 -13.05 -3.96 -9.31
N HIS A 130 -13.60 -3.41 -10.39
CA HIS A 130 -13.79 -1.98 -10.54
C HIS A 130 -15.24 -1.73 -11.00
N PRO A 131 -16.14 -1.30 -10.10
CA PRO A 131 -17.55 -1.14 -10.41
C PRO A 131 -17.77 0.00 -11.40
N THR A 132 -18.73 -0.18 -12.31
CA THR A 132 -19.07 0.82 -13.34
C THR A 132 -19.42 2.18 -12.74
N ALA A 133 -20.14 2.22 -11.62
CA ALA A 133 -20.51 3.46 -10.94
C ALA A 133 -19.28 4.31 -10.54
N LEU A 134 -18.20 3.68 -10.04
CA LEU A 134 -16.98 4.41 -9.72
C LEU A 134 -16.28 4.94 -10.98
N ALA A 135 -16.28 4.17 -12.07
CA ALA A 135 -15.73 4.61 -13.35
C ALA A 135 -16.46 5.85 -13.88
N GLU A 136 -17.79 5.87 -13.79
CA GLU A 136 -18.63 6.99 -14.20
C GLU A 136 -18.38 8.24 -13.34
N GLU A 137 -18.29 8.07 -12.02
CA GLU A 137 -17.96 9.17 -11.09
C GLU A 137 -16.55 9.74 -11.34
N GLU A 138 -15.56 8.90 -11.61
CA GLU A 138 -14.21 9.34 -11.95
C GLU A 138 -14.17 10.12 -13.26
N GLU A 139 -14.91 9.65 -14.27
CA GLU A 139 -15.02 10.33 -15.55
C GLU A 139 -15.69 11.71 -15.39
N LEU A 140 -16.78 11.79 -14.62
CA LEU A 140 -17.45 13.05 -14.32
C LEU A 140 -16.49 14.03 -13.62
N ARG A 141 -15.83 13.60 -12.55
CA ARG A 141 -14.83 14.41 -11.82
C ARG A 141 -13.66 14.83 -12.70
N ARG A 142 -13.26 14.01 -13.66
CA ARG A 142 -12.20 14.34 -14.62
C ARG A 142 -12.67 15.45 -15.57
N ARG A 143 -13.90 15.37 -16.09
CA ARG A 143 -14.48 16.40 -16.98
C ARG A 143 -14.66 17.73 -16.25
N GLU A 144 -15.15 17.71 -15.01
CA GLU A 144 -15.29 18.92 -14.18
C GLU A 144 -13.95 19.62 -13.96
N ARG A 145 -12.90 18.85 -13.58
CA ARG A 145 -11.54 19.38 -13.41
C ARG A 145 -10.99 19.98 -14.71
N GLN A 146 -11.19 19.31 -15.84
CA GLN A 146 -10.76 19.83 -17.14
C GLN A 146 -11.48 21.14 -17.50
N ASN A 147 -12.78 21.22 -17.27
CA ASN A 147 -13.56 22.44 -17.52
C ASN A 147 -13.11 23.58 -16.59
N ALA A 148 -12.86 23.29 -15.32
CA ALA A 148 -12.31 24.28 -14.38
C ALA A 148 -10.94 24.80 -14.82
N LEU A 149 -10.04 23.92 -15.28
CA LEU A 149 -8.74 24.31 -15.81
C LEU A 149 -8.87 25.20 -17.06
N ARG A 150 -9.75 24.85 -18.01
CA ARG A 150 -10.00 25.68 -19.20
C ARG A 150 -10.51 27.08 -18.84
N ARG A 151 -11.41 27.18 -17.85
CA ARG A 151 -11.91 28.48 -17.35
C ARG A 151 -10.77 29.33 -16.75
N LEU A 152 -9.89 28.71 -15.97
CA LEU A 152 -8.72 29.40 -15.39
C LEU A 152 -7.71 29.83 -16.44
N GLN A 153 -7.57 29.06 -17.53
CA GLN A 153 -6.68 29.37 -18.65
C GLN A 153 -7.25 30.42 -19.61
N GLY A 154 -8.51 30.86 -19.42
CA GLY A 154 -9.16 31.87 -20.27
C GLY A 154 -9.70 31.32 -21.60
N ASP A 155 -9.69 30.00 -21.78
CA ASP A 155 -10.10 29.32 -23.02
C ASP A 155 -11.63 29.13 -23.13
N VAL A 156 -12.42 29.67 -22.20
CA VAL A 156 -13.88 29.59 -22.22
C VAL A 156 -14.46 30.97 -22.58
N PRO A 157 -15.19 31.11 -23.71
CA PRO A 157 -15.83 32.37 -24.06
C PRO A 157 -16.80 32.80 -22.95
N ALA A 158 -16.81 34.10 -22.64
CA ALA A 158 -17.51 34.72 -21.51
C ALA A 158 -19.06 34.63 -21.54
N THR A 159 -19.65 33.80 -22.40
CA THR A 159 -21.08 33.82 -22.72
C THR A 159 -21.96 32.82 -21.97
N GLU A 160 -21.41 31.89 -21.18
CA GLU A 160 -22.27 30.97 -20.38
C GLU A 160 -22.62 31.49 -18.97
N ASN A 161 -22.02 32.58 -18.51
CA ASN A 161 -22.37 33.20 -17.21
C ASN A 161 -23.57 34.17 -17.30
N ALA A 162 -24.24 34.27 -18.45
CA ALA A 162 -25.33 35.22 -18.70
C ALA A 162 -26.65 34.51 -19.06
N ALA A 163 -27.15 33.64 -18.18
CA ALA A 163 -28.55 33.18 -18.24
C ALA A 163 -29.06 32.72 -16.87
N VAL A 164 -28.92 33.57 -15.86
CA VAL A 164 -29.87 33.58 -14.73
C VAL A 164 -30.39 35.01 -14.64
N SER A 165 -31.39 35.32 -15.46
CA SER A 165 -32.24 36.47 -15.18
C SER A 165 -32.85 36.24 -13.80
N PRO A 166 -32.67 37.13 -12.82
CA PRO A 166 -33.43 37.04 -11.59
C PRO A 166 -34.87 37.42 -11.97
N GLU A 167 -35.72 36.43 -12.25
CA GLU A 167 -37.16 36.64 -12.22
C GLU A 167 -37.49 37.22 -10.86
N LEU A 168 -37.96 38.47 -10.88
CA LEU A 168 -38.30 39.26 -9.71
C LEU A 168 -39.52 38.60 -9.03
N TRP A 169 -39.27 37.68 -8.12
CA TRP A 169 -40.28 37.03 -7.29
C TRP A 169 -40.47 37.79 -5.97
N PRO A 170 -41.70 37.95 -5.43
CA PRO A 170 -42.99 37.47 -5.95
C PRO A 170 -43.70 38.48 -6.89
N PRO A 171 -44.62 38.00 -7.75
CA PRO A 171 -45.41 38.86 -8.62
C PRO A 171 -46.32 39.79 -7.81
N LYS A 172 -46.57 40.99 -8.34
CA LYS A 172 -47.47 41.98 -7.72
C LYS A 172 -48.88 41.37 -7.58
N PRO A 173 -49.53 41.49 -6.41
CA PRO A 173 -50.91 41.09 -6.24
C PRO A 173 -51.83 42.01 -7.07
N ASP A 174 -52.88 41.41 -7.67
CA ASP A 174 -53.95 42.09 -8.39
C ASP A 174 -54.77 43.05 -7.50
#